data_AF-A0A9K2KPP3-F1
#
_entry.id   AF-A0A9K2KPP3-F1
#
_cell.length_a   1.000
_cell.length_b   1.000
_cell.length_c   1.000
_cell.angle_alpha   90.00
_cell.angle_beta   90.00
_cell.angle_gamma   90.00
#
_symmetry.space_group_name_H-M   'P 1'
#
loop_
_entity.id
_entity.type
_entity.pdbx_description
1 polymer ?
#
loop_
_entity_poly.entity_id
_entity_poly.type
_entity_poly.pdbx_seq_one_letter_code
_entity_poly.pdbx_strand_id
1 'polypeptide(L)'
;MITHPQFDPVLISIGPLAVRWYALSYILGFILFTFLGRRRIAQGLSVFTKESLDDFLTWGILGVILGGRLGYVLFYKFSDYLAHPLDIFKVWEGGMSFHGGFLGVVIAIWLFGRKHGIGFLKLMDTVAPLVPLGLASGRIGNFINGELWGRVTDINAFWAMGFPQARYEDAEAAAHNPLWAEWLQQYGMLPRHPSQLYQFALEGICLFAVVWLFSKKQRPTGQVASLFLGGYGIFRFIAEFARQPDDYLGLLTLGLSMGQWLSVPMIVLGIVGFVRFGMKKQH
;
A
#
# COMPACT_ATOMS: atom_id res chain seq x y z
N MET A 1 17.52 0.06 21.72
CA MET A 1 17.15 0.03 20.30
C MET A 1 17.44 -1.36 19.73
N ILE A 2 16.49 -1.94 19.00
CA ILE A 2 16.66 -3.21 18.27
C ILE A 2 17.33 -2.91 16.92
N THR A 3 18.25 -3.73 16.45
CA THR A 3 18.81 -3.55 15.09
C THR A 3 17.96 -4.31 14.07
N HIS A 4 17.63 -3.68 12.95
CA HIS A 4 16.94 -4.36 11.86
C HIS A 4 17.75 -5.60 11.42
N PRO A 5 17.14 -6.80 11.26
CA PRO A 5 17.88 -8.05 11.08
C PRO A 5 18.75 -8.19 9.83
N GLN A 6 18.70 -7.22 8.90
CA GLN A 6 19.47 -7.23 7.65
C GLN A 6 19.22 -8.48 6.79
N PHE A 7 17.95 -8.78 6.56
CA PHE A 7 17.58 -9.84 5.63
C PHE A 7 18.20 -9.59 4.25
N ASP A 8 18.72 -10.64 3.61
CA ASP A 8 19.09 -10.56 2.20
C ASP A 8 17.81 -10.34 1.38
N PRO A 9 17.69 -9.23 0.62
CA PRO A 9 16.51 -8.97 -0.20
C PRO A 9 16.36 -9.97 -1.35
N VAL A 10 17.44 -10.67 -1.73
CA VAL A 10 17.44 -11.77 -2.70
C VAL A 10 17.24 -13.07 -1.94
N LEU A 11 16.13 -13.77 -2.20
CA LEU A 11 15.89 -15.09 -1.64
C LEU A 11 16.81 -16.14 -2.27
N ILE A 12 16.87 -16.15 -3.60
CA ILE A 12 17.67 -17.09 -4.39
C ILE A 12 18.03 -16.45 -5.73
N SER A 13 19.24 -16.72 -6.23
CA SER A 13 19.68 -16.32 -7.56
C SER A 13 19.96 -17.54 -8.41
N ILE A 14 19.38 -17.59 -9.60
CA ILE A 14 19.63 -18.62 -10.61
C ILE A 14 20.27 -17.92 -11.82
N GLY A 15 21.61 -17.91 -11.87
CA GLY A 15 22.37 -17.11 -12.83
C GLY A 15 22.03 -15.62 -12.70
N PRO A 16 21.68 -14.90 -13.79
CA PRO A 16 21.33 -13.49 -13.74
C PRO A 16 19.93 -13.20 -13.16
N LEU A 17 19.12 -14.24 -12.93
CA LEU A 17 17.75 -14.09 -12.42
C LEU A 17 17.72 -14.17 -10.89
N ALA A 18 17.49 -13.03 -10.25
CA ALA A 18 17.32 -12.94 -8.80
C ALA A 18 15.84 -12.95 -8.41
N VAL A 19 15.43 -13.92 -7.59
CA VAL A 19 14.10 -13.94 -6.95
C VAL A 19 14.19 -13.15 -5.65
N ARG A 20 13.43 -12.05 -5.58
CA ARG A 20 13.44 -11.13 -4.43
C ARG A 20 12.26 -11.37 -3.51
N TRP A 21 12.45 -11.19 -2.20
CA TRP A 21 11.36 -11.24 -1.22
C TRP A 21 10.22 -10.28 -1.53
N TYR A 22 10.56 -9.12 -2.09
CA TYR A 22 9.58 -8.13 -2.51
C TYR A 22 8.61 -8.69 -3.57
N ALA A 23 9.11 -9.42 -4.57
CA ALA A 23 8.27 -10.06 -5.58
C ALA A 23 7.38 -11.16 -4.97
N LEU A 24 7.94 -11.95 -4.04
CA LEU A 24 7.18 -12.97 -3.31
C LEU A 24 6.08 -12.37 -2.43
N SER A 25 6.29 -11.19 -1.86
CA SER A 25 5.26 -10.50 -1.10
C SER A 25 4.05 -10.12 -1.97
N TYR A 26 4.27 -9.67 -3.21
CA TYR A 26 3.16 -9.43 -4.14
C TYR A 26 2.46 -10.73 -4.53
N ILE A 27 3.21 -11.79 -4.82
CA ILE A 27 2.65 -13.11 -5.15
C ILE A 27 1.80 -13.63 -3.98
N LEU A 28 2.27 -13.51 -2.74
CA LEU A 28 1.50 -13.87 -1.55
C LEU A 28 0.21 -13.04 -1.45
N GLY A 29 0.29 -11.73 -1.72
CA GLY A 29 -0.89 -10.88 -1.82
C GLY A 29 -1.91 -11.38 -2.84
N PHE A 30 -1.47 -11.79 -4.03
CA PHE A 30 -2.33 -12.36 -5.08
C PHE A 30 -2.93 -13.71 -4.67
N ILE A 31 -2.14 -14.60 -4.06
CA ILE A 31 -2.63 -15.88 -3.54
C ILE A 31 -3.71 -15.65 -2.48
N LEU A 32 -3.47 -14.74 -1.53
CA LEU A 32 -4.43 -14.40 -0.48
C LEU A 32 -5.71 -13.78 -1.06
N PHE A 33 -5.58 -12.89 -2.06
CA PHE A 33 -6.70 -12.32 -2.78
C PHE A 33 -7.59 -13.40 -3.41
N THR A 34 -6.98 -14.31 -4.18
CA THR A 34 -7.70 -15.39 -4.86
C THR A 34 -8.29 -16.38 -3.86
N PHE A 35 -7.55 -16.76 -2.82
CA PHE A 35 -8.03 -17.67 -1.78
C PHE A 35 -9.27 -17.10 -1.05
N LEU A 36 -9.17 -15.85 -0.59
CA LEU A 36 -10.27 -15.18 0.11
C LEU A 36 -11.46 -14.92 -0.83
N GLY A 37 -11.20 -14.55 -2.08
CA GLY A 37 -12.23 -14.35 -3.10
C GLY A 37 -12.99 -15.65 -3.37
N ARG A 38 -12.29 -16.77 -3.58
CA ARG A 38 -12.91 -18.09 -3.74
C ARG A 38 -13.73 -18.50 -2.52
N ARG A 39 -13.28 -18.15 -1.31
CA ARG A 39 -14.07 -18.36 -0.08
C ARG A 39 -15.36 -17.54 -0.09
N ARG A 40 -15.34 -16.29 -0.56
CA ARG A 40 -16.55 -15.45 -0.69
C ARG A 40 -17.51 -15.95 -1.76
N ILE A 41 -16.97 -16.50 -2.86
CA ILE A 41 -17.77 -17.16 -3.90
C ILE A 41 -18.50 -18.37 -3.31
N ALA A 42 -17.79 -19.24 -2.58
CA ALA A 42 -18.40 -20.41 -1.94
C ALA A 42 -19.46 -20.05 -0.88
N GLN A 43 -19.38 -18.86 -0.28
CA GLN A 43 -20.36 -18.34 0.67
C GLN A 43 -21.57 -17.64 0.02
N GLY A 44 -21.59 -17.50 -1.31
CA GLY A 44 -22.63 -16.72 -2.01
C GLY A 44 -22.56 -15.22 -1.75
N LEU A 45 -21.41 -14.71 -1.28
CA LEU A 45 -21.19 -13.29 -0.92
C LEU A 45 -20.34 -12.54 -1.95
N SER A 46 -20.17 -13.11 -3.14
CA SER A 46 -19.36 -12.56 -4.22
C SER A 46 -20.19 -12.40 -5.49
N VAL A 47 -19.88 -11.37 -6.28
CA VAL A 47 -20.41 -11.21 -7.64
C VAL A 47 -19.65 -12.01 -8.69
N PHE A 48 -18.49 -12.56 -8.32
CA PHE A 48 -17.62 -13.29 -9.23
C PHE A 48 -17.97 -14.79 -9.28
N THR A 49 -17.80 -15.41 -10.43
CA THR A 49 -17.43 -16.84 -10.53
C THR A 49 -15.94 -17.01 -10.27
N LYS A 50 -15.46 -18.26 -10.14
CA LYS A 50 -14.02 -18.52 -9.91
C LYS A 50 -13.18 -18.00 -11.09
N GLU A 51 -13.65 -18.23 -12.30
CA GLU A 51 -13.02 -17.81 -13.55
C GLU A 51 -12.96 -16.29 -13.63
N SER A 52 -14.10 -15.61 -13.39
CA SER A 52 -14.15 -14.14 -13.44
C SER A 52 -13.32 -13.47 -12.34
N LEU A 53 -13.06 -14.15 -11.22
CA LEU A 53 -12.16 -13.65 -10.17
C LEU A 53 -10.70 -13.69 -10.62
N ASP A 54 -10.29 -14.80 -11.25
CA ASP A 54 -8.93 -14.98 -11.78
C ASP A 54 -8.69 -13.98 -12.95
N ASP A 55 -9.70 -13.78 -13.80
CA ASP A 55 -9.70 -12.73 -14.82
C ASP A 55 -9.59 -11.34 -14.18
N PHE A 56 -10.43 -11.03 -13.17
CA PHE A 56 -10.41 -9.73 -12.50
C PHE A 56 -9.04 -9.40 -11.90
N LEU A 57 -8.38 -10.39 -11.27
CA LEU A 57 -7.03 -10.22 -10.75
C LEU A 57 -6.03 -9.88 -11.87
N THR A 58 -6.13 -10.57 -13.01
CA THR A 58 -5.30 -10.29 -14.20
C THR A 58 -5.50 -8.87 -14.71
N TRP A 59 -6.76 -8.39 -14.79
CA TRP A 59 -7.07 -7.01 -15.13
C TRP A 59 -6.44 -6.01 -14.16
N GLY A 60 -6.50 -6.30 -12.86
CA GLY A 60 -5.86 -5.49 -11.83
C GLY A 60 -4.34 -5.41 -12.00
N ILE A 61 -3.67 -6.54 -12.21
CA ILE A 61 -2.22 -6.61 -12.43
C ILE A 61 -1.81 -5.79 -13.67
N LEU A 62 -2.53 -5.98 -14.79
CA LEU A 62 -2.28 -5.19 -16.01
C LEU A 62 -2.54 -3.70 -15.77
N GLY A 63 -3.58 -3.34 -15.01
CA GLY A 63 -3.86 -1.97 -14.61
C GLY A 63 -2.70 -1.33 -13.86
N VAL A 64 -2.13 -2.03 -12.86
CA VAL A 64 -0.95 -1.55 -12.11
C VAL A 64 0.25 -1.37 -13.03
N ILE A 65 0.56 -2.37 -13.86
CA ILE A 65 1.77 -2.37 -14.69
C ILE A 65 1.68 -1.29 -15.78
N LEU A 66 0.59 -1.29 -16.56
CA LEU A 66 0.40 -0.33 -17.65
C LEU A 66 0.22 1.08 -17.12
N GLY A 67 -0.63 1.26 -16.10
CA GLY A 67 -0.86 2.56 -15.49
C GLY A 67 0.41 3.10 -14.84
N GLY A 68 1.15 2.27 -14.11
CA GLY A 68 2.38 2.68 -13.44
C GLY A 68 3.46 3.07 -14.43
N ARG A 69 3.61 2.31 -15.52
CA ARG A 69 4.58 2.63 -16.57
C ARG A 69 4.20 3.91 -17.30
N LEU A 70 2.95 4.03 -17.76
CA LEU A 70 2.48 5.23 -18.47
C LEU A 70 2.55 6.47 -17.59
N GLY A 71 2.15 6.37 -16.32
CA GLY A 71 2.26 7.48 -15.38
C GLY A 71 3.72 7.91 -15.14
N TYR A 72 4.66 6.96 -15.11
CA TYR A 72 6.08 7.30 -15.01
C TYR A 72 6.56 8.08 -16.24
N VAL A 73 6.26 7.55 -17.43
CA VAL A 73 6.61 8.19 -18.71
C VAL A 73 6.03 9.60 -18.81
N LEU A 74 4.73 9.75 -18.57
CA LEU A 74 4.02 11.01 -18.78
C LEU A 74 4.36 12.08 -17.74
N PHE A 75 4.52 11.70 -16.47
CA PHE A 75 4.66 12.69 -15.39
C PHE A 75 6.10 12.97 -14.98
N TYR A 76 7.05 12.07 -15.25
CA TYR A 76 8.42 12.20 -14.75
C TYR A 76 9.48 12.32 -15.85
N LYS A 77 9.27 11.69 -17.01
CA LYS A 77 10.31 11.60 -18.07
C LYS A 77 9.79 11.85 -19.49
N PHE A 78 8.73 12.64 -19.64
CA PHE A 78 8.03 12.78 -20.92
C PHE A 78 8.95 13.14 -22.10
N SER A 79 9.86 14.10 -21.90
CA SER A 79 10.84 14.51 -22.92
C SER A 79 11.79 13.39 -23.35
N ASP A 80 12.28 12.60 -22.40
CA ASP A 80 13.25 11.52 -22.66
C ASP A 80 12.62 10.43 -23.53
N TYR A 81 11.36 10.08 -23.23
CA TYR A 81 10.62 9.08 -24.01
C TYR A 81 10.13 9.60 -25.36
N LEU A 82 9.98 10.91 -25.56
CA LEU A 82 9.76 11.46 -26.90
C LEU A 82 11.01 11.30 -27.78
N ALA A 83 12.20 11.43 -27.21
CA ALA A 83 13.46 11.21 -27.92
C ALA A 83 13.72 9.71 -28.18
N HIS A 84 13.30 8.84 -27.25
CA HIS A 84 13.48 7.38 -27.35
C HIS A 84 12.17 6.60 -27.06
N PRO A 85 11.19 6.59 -27.98
CA PRO A 85 9.86 6.02 -27.71
C PRO A 85 9.85 4.54 -27.34
N LEU A 86 10.80 3.75 -27.85
CA LEU A 86 10.89 2.32 -27.56
C LEU A 86 11.30 2.01 -26.12
N ASP A 87 11.85 2.99 -25.40
CA ASP A 87 12.24 2.80 -24.00
C ASP A 87 11.02 2.52 -23.12
N ILE A 88 9.81 2.83 -23.57
CA ILE A 88 8.57 2.54 -22.83
C ILE A 88 8.45 1.05 -22.47
N PHE A 89 9.03 0.16 -23.29
CA PHE A 89 9.01 -1.29 -23.06
C PHE A 89 10.11 -1.80 -22.13
N LYS A 90 11.11 -0.97 -21.80
CA LYS A 90 12.23 -1.29 -20.91
C LYS A 90 11.83 -1.27 -19.43
N VAL A 91 10.82 -2.07 -19.08
CA VAL A 91 10.29 -2.15 -17.71
C VAL A 91 11.28 -2.75 -16.71
N TRP A 92 12.30 -3.46 -17.19
CA TRP A 92 13.38 -4.02 -16.36
C TRP A 92 14.35 -2.97 -15.82
N GLU A 93 14.38 -1.76 -16.39
CA GLU A 93 15.17 -0.62 -15.88
C GLU A 93 14.46 0.09 -14.71
N GLY A 94 13.30 -0.42 -14.28
CA GLY A 94 12.43 0.23 -13.31
C GLY A 94 11.61 1.36 -13.95
N GLY A 95 11.26 2.37 -13.15
CA GLY A 95 10.44 3.49 -13.60
C GLY A 95 8.94 3.17 -13.61
N MET A 96 8.37 3.17 -12.41
CA MET A 96 6.94 2.94 -12.16
C MET A 96 6.38 4.08 -11.29
N SER A 97 5.25 4.64 -11.69
CA SER A 97 4.53 5.65 -10.93
C SER A 97 3.46 5.00 -10.05
N PHE A 98 3.45 5.31 -8.75
CA PHE A 98 2.37 4.91 -7.86
C PHE A 98 1.01 5.47 -8.31
N HIS A 99 0.94 6.77 -8.60
CA HIS A 99 -0.30 7.44 -9.04
C HIS A 99 -0.81 6.87 -10.36
N GLY A 100 0.09 6.61 -11.31
CA GLY A 100 -0.24 5.95 -12.56
C GLY A 100 -0.81 4.55 -12.34
N GLY A 101 -0.16 3.75 -11.48
CA GLY A 101 -0.63 2.39 -11.16
C GLY A 101 -2.00 2.39 -10.49
N PHE A 102 -2.23 3.31 -9.54
CA PHE A 102 -3.53 3.48 -8.89
C PHE A 102 -4.64 3.82 -9.89
N LEU A 103 -4.42 4.81 -10.76
CA LEU A 103 -5.40 5.19 -11.78
C LEU A 103 -5.64 4.05 -12.77
N GLY A 104 -4.59 3.34 -13.17
CA GLY A 104 -4.69 2.17 -14.04
C GLY A 104 -5.56 1.06 -13.46
N VAL A 105 -5.47 0.78 -12.16
CA VAL A 105 -6.36 -0.16 -11.46
C VAL A 105 -7.80 0.34 -11.43
N VAL A 106 -8.03 1.62 -11.11
CA VAL A 106 -9.40 2.19 -11.10
C VAL A 106 -10.06 2.04 -12.47
N ILE A 107 -9.32 2.34 -13.54
CA ILE A 107 -9.78 2.17 -14.92
C ILE A 107 -10.04 0.68 -15.23
N ALA A 108 -9.13 -0.22 -14.84
CA ALA A 108 -9.29 -1.65 -15.04
C ALA A 108 -10.56 -2.19 -14.36
N ILE A 109 -10.83 -1.80 -13.12
CA ILE A 109 -12.04 -2.17 -12.38
C ILE A 109 -13.29 -1.65 -13.09
N TRP A 110 -13.27 -0.39 -13.54
CA TRP A 110 -14.39 0.22 -14.24
C TRP A 110 -14.69 -0.48 -15.58
N LEU A 111 -13.66 -0.75 -16.38
CA LEU A 111 -13.79 -1.46 -17.66
C LEU A 111 -14.24 -2.91 -17.47
N PHE A 112 -13.70 -3.61 -16.47
CA PHE A 112 -14.12 -4.96 -16.13
C PHE A 112 -15.61 -4.99 -15.77
N GLY A 113 -16.06 -4.04 -14.93
CA GLY A 113 -17.47 -3.91 -14.55
C GLY A 113 -18.39 -3.65 -15.74
N ARG A 114 -17.99 -2.75 -16.64
CA ARG A 114 -18.70 -2.49 -17.91
C ARG A 114 -18.82 -3.74 -18.76
N LYS A 115 -17.72 -4.49 -18.93
CA LYS A 115 -17.67 -5.72 -19.73
C LYS A 115 -18.61 -6.81 -19.20
N HIS A 116 -18.77 -6.91 -17.88
CA HIS A 116 -19.56 -7.98 -17.24
C HIS A 116 -20.93 -7.53 -16.73
N GLY A 117 -21.35 -6.28 -16.99
CA GLY A 117 -22.62 -5.75 -16.51
C GLY A 117 -22.70 -5.57 -14.98
N ILE A 118 -21.55 -5.43 -14.30
CA ILE A 118 -21.47 -5.28 -12.84
C ILE A 118 -21.15 -3.82 -12.49
N GLY A 119 -21.98 -3.21 -11.64
CA GLY A 119 -21.77 -1.84 -11.18
C GLY A 119 -20.47 -1.67 -10.38
N PHE A 120 -19.78 -0.54 -10.58
CA PHE A 120 -18.49 -0.24 -9.96
C PHE A 120 -18.50 -0.40 -8.43
N LEU A 121 -19.49 0.18 -7.74
CA LEU A 121 -19.58 0.07 -6.28
C LEU A 121 -19.78 -1.38 -5.80
N LYS A 122 -20.48 -2.21 -6.58
CA LYS A 122 -20.72 -3.62 -6.25
C LYS A 122 -19.44 -4.44 -6.40
N LEU A 123 -18.62 -4.14 -7.42
CA LEU A 123 -17.28 -4.70 -7.55
C LEU A 123 -16.40 -4.27 -6.38
N MET A 124 -16.38 -2.98 -6.07
CA MET A 124 -15.58 -2.44 -4.95
C MET A 124 -15.97 -3.08 -3.61
N ASP A 125 -17.25 -3.28 -3.32
CA ASP A 125 -17.69 -3.98 -2.11
C ASP A 125 -17.18 -5.43 -2.04
N THR A 126 -17.14 -6.11 -3.18
CA THR A 126 -16.69 -7.51 -3.27
C THR A 126 -15.17 -7.61 -3.08
N VAL A 127 -14.43 -6.64 -3.59
CA VAL A 127 -12.96 -6.62 -3.63
C VAL A 127 -12.35 -6.03 -2.37
N ALA A 128 -12.99 -5.02 -1.76
CA ALA A 128 -12.55 -4.35 -0.54
C ALA A 128 -12.10 -5.30 0.61
N PRO A 129 -12.82 -6.38 0.96
CA PRO A 129 -12.37 -7.30 2.01
C PRO A 129 -11.17 -8.18 1.62
N LEU A 130 -10.79 -8.21 0.34
CA LEU A 130 -9.68 -9.04 -0.18
C LEU A 130 -8.35 -8.28 -0.22
N VAL A 131 -8.40 -6.95 -0.26
CA VAL A 131 -7.22 -6.07 -0.45
C VAL A 131 -6.29 -5.98 0.78
N PRO A 132 -6.79 -5.86 2.04
CA PRO A 132 -5.92 -5.55 3.18
C PRO A 132 -4.77 -6.53 3.41
N LEU A 133 -4.95 -7.83 3.18
CA LEU A 133 -3.85 -8.78 3.33
C LEU A 133 -2.78 -8.64 2.24
N GLY A 134 -3.14 -8.15 1.05
CA GLY A 134 -2.17 -7.74 0.03
C GLY A 134 -1.35 -6.54 0.50
N LEU A 135 -1.98 -5.55 1.13
CA LEU A 135 -1.28 -4.42 1.75
C LEU A 135 -0.34 -4.89 2.86
N ALA A 136 -0.81 -5.78 3.74
CA ALA A 136 -0.02 -6.38 4.80
C ALA A 136 1.24 -7.06 4.22
N SER A 137 1.07 -7.88 3.18
CA SER A 137 2.19 -8.58 2.55
C SER A 137 3.22 -7.60 1.98
N GLY A 138 2.78 -6.55 1.28
CA GLY A 138 3.68 -5.51 0.79
C GLY A 138 4.46 -4.79 1.90
N ARG A 139 3.83 -4.52 3.05
CA ARG A 139 4.51 -3.90 4.20
C ARG A 139 5.56 -4.80 4.84
N ILE A 140 5.33 -6.12 4.84
CA ILE A 140 6.38 -7.09 5.21
C ILE A 140 7.52 -7.08 4.20
N GLY A 141 7.21 -6.98 2.90
CA GLY A 141 8.23 -6.80 1.86
C GLY A 141 9.10 -5.56 2.10
N ASN A 142 8.49 -4.43 2.47
CA ASN A 142 9.23 -3.22 2.82
C ASN A 142 10.11 -3.42 4.06
N PHE A 143 9.57 -4.08 5.09
CA PHE A 143 10.35 -4.39 6.30
C PHE A 143 11.55 -5.26 5.97
N ILE A 144 11.37 -6.36 5.21
CA ILE A 144 12.46 -7.25 4.80
C ILE A 144 13.56 -6.50 4.06
N ASN A 145 13.18 -5.65 3.10
CA ASN A 145 14.12 -4.81 2.35
C ASN A 145 14.81 -3.73 3.22
N GLY A 146 14.32 -3.50 4.44
CA GLY A 146 14.79 -2.42 5.30
C GLY A 146 14.47 -1.05 4.72
N GLU A 147 13.35 -0.86 4.03
CA GLU A 147 12.94 0.41 3.38
C GLU A 147 11.65 0.98 4.00
N LEU A 148 11.37 2.27 3.79
CA LEU A 148 10.21 2.98 4.38
C LEU A 148 10.18 2.95 5.91
N TRP A 149 11.34 3.12 6.53
CA TRP A 149 11.45 3.33 7.98
C TRP A 149 10.73 4.59 8.43
N GLY A 150 10.49 4.68 9.74
CA GLY A 150 9.82 5.81 10.35
C GLY A 150 10.75 6.96 10.73
N ARG A 151 10.15 7.98 11.34
CA ARG A 151 10.86 9.09 11.99
C ARG A 151 11.76 8.56 13.11
N VAL A 152 12.79 9.33 13.44
CA VAL A 152 13.55 9.15 14.67
C VAL A 152 12.59 9.25 15.86
N THR A 153 12.73 8.33 16.82
CA THR A 153 11.88 8.17 18.00
C THR A 153 12.69 8.26 19.27
N ASP A 154 12.03 8.14 20.42
CA ASP A 154 12.69 8.13 21.72
C ASP A 154 13.71 6.98 21.81
N ILE A 155 14.92 7.30 22.26
CA ILE A 155 16.02 6.36 22.49
C ILE A 155 15.65 5.23 23.47
N ASN A 156 14.72 5.49 24.39
CA ASN A 156 14.25 4.56 25.42
C ASN A 156 13.02 3.76 24.99
N ALA A 157 12.44 4.05 23.81
CA ALA A 157 11.29 3.31 23.34
C ALA A 157 11.65 1.85 23.08
N PHE A 158 10.91 0.91 23.69
CA PHE A 158 11.19 -0.53 23.55
C PHE A 158 11.01 -1.04 22.11
N TRP A 159 10.26 -0.31 21.28
CA TRP A 159 10.04 -0.60 19.86
C TRP A 159 11.02 0.12 18.92
N ALA A 160 11.93 0.96 19.44
CA ALA A 160 12.88 1.69 18.61
C ALA A 160 13.78 0.72 17.83
N MET A 161 13.89 0.94 16.52
CA MET A 161 14.69 0.11 15.62
C MET A 161 15.69 0.93 14.83
N GLY A 162 16.94 0.47 14.78
CA GLY A 162 17.99 1.03 13.93
C GLY A 162 17.98 0.38 12.55
N PHE A 163 18.01 1.19 11.49
CA PHE A 163 18.03 0.75 10.10
C PHE A 163 19.33 1.20 9.42
N PRO A 164 20.29 0.31 9.13
CA PRO A 164 21.50 0.64 8.38
C PRO A 164 21.24 1.30 7.01
N GLN A 165 20.11 0.96 6.39
CA GLN A 165 19.66 1.52 5.12
C GLN A 165 19.36 3.02 5.22
N ALA A 166 19.05 3.53 6.42
CA ALA A 166 18.72 4.93 6.70
C ALA A 166 19.93 5.83 6.96
N ARG A 167 21.16 5.37 6.65
CA ARG A 167 22.40 6.05 7.05
C ARG A 167 22.51 7.50 6.58
N TYR A 168 21.95 7.82 5.41
CA TYR A 168 22.05 9.17 4.84
C TYR A 168 21.08 10.10 5.56
N GLU A 169 19.85 9.63 5.77
CA GLU A 169 18.79 10.32 6.50
C GLU A 169 19.14 10.47 7.98
N ASP A 170 19.87 9.50 8.55
CA ASP A 170 20.40 9.56 9.91
C ASP A 170 21.49 10.63 10.05
N ALA A 171 22.44 10.68 9.10
CA ALA A 171 23.48 11.70 9.08
C ALA A 171 22.89 13.11 8.93
N GLU A 172 21.89 13.27 8.06
CA GLU A 172 21.19 14.54 7.88
C GLU A 172 20.41 14.96 9.13
N ALA A 173 19.68 14.03 9.76
CA ALA A 173 18.96 14.31 11.00
C ALA A 173 19.93 14.69 12.13
N ALA A 174 21.04 13.97 12.28
CA ALA A 174 22.06 14.22 13.30
C ALA A 174 22.77 15.56 13.11
N ALA A 175 22.95 16.03 11.87
CA ALA A 175 23.56 17.33 11.59
C ALA A 175 22.82 18.52 12.24
N HIS A 176 21.52 18.34 12.52
CA HIS A 176 20.66 19.37 13.09
C HIS A 176 20.32 19.13 14.58
N ASN A 177 20.86 18.09 15.21
CA ASN A 177 20.55 17.74 16.60
C ASN A 177 21.78 17.13 17.32
N PRO A 178 22.41 17.85 18.27
CA PRO A 178 23.61 17.39 18.98
C PRO A 178 23.42 16.06 19.71
N LEU A 179 22.25 15.81 20.31
CA LEU A 179 21.95 14.55 21.00
C LEU A 179 21.92 13.37 20.02
N TRP A 180 21.39 13.59 18.82
CA TRP A 180 21.40 12.59 17.77
C TRP A 180 22.79 12.39 17.17
N ALA A 181 23.62 13.43 17.08
CA ALA A 181 25.01 13.30 16.65
C ALA A 181 25.83 12.43 17.62
N GLU A 182 25.72 12.67 18.93
CA GLU A 182 26.37 11.84 19.96
C GLU A 182 25.88 10.39 19.89
N TRP A 183 24.56 10.19 19.79
CA TRP A 183 23.98 8.85 19.65
C TRP A 183 24.47 8.14 18.39
N LEU A 184 24.43 8.83 17.24
CA LEU A 184 24.85 8.28 15.96
C LEU A 184 26.33 7.89 15.99
N GLN A 185 27.18 8.69 16.62
CA GLN A 185 28.60 8.37 16.81
C GLN A 185 28.80 7.11 17.67
N GLN A 186 27.98 6.93 18.71
CA GLN A 186 28.08 5.79 19.61
C GLN A 186 27.52 4.48 19.02
N TYR A 187 26.38 4.55 18.33
CA TYR A 187 25.60 3.37 17.92
C TYR A 187 25.55 3.13 16.40
N GLY A 188 26.00 4.09 15.59
CA GLY A 188 26.06 4.00 14.12
C GLY A 188 24.72 4.14 13.39
N MET A 189 23.61 4.24 14.12
CA MET A 189 22.25 4.42 13.59
C MET A 189 21.38 5.20 14.57
N LEU A 190 20.38 5.93 14.07
CA LEU A 190 19.37 6.57 14.90
C LEU A 190 18.21 5.61 15.23
N PRO A 191 17.58 5.74 16.42
CA PRO A 191 16.41 4.96 16.79
C PRO A 191 15.19 5.44 16.00
N ARG A 192 14.65 4.59 15.14
CA ARG A 192 13.48 4.93 14.32
C ARG A 192 12.28 4.07 14.65
N HIS A 193 11.10 4.58 14.35
CA HIS A 193 9.90 3.76 14.33
C HIS A 193 9.97 2.72 13.20
N PRO A 194 9.70 1.43 13.45
CA PRO A 194 9.48 0.44 12.39
C PRO A 194 8.09 0.63 11.76
N SER A 195 7.87 1.77 11.09
CA SER A 195 6.55 2.21 10.61
C SER A 195 5.89 1.23 9.61
N GLN A 196 6.69 0.39 8.95
CA GLN A 196 6.23 -0.70 8.10
C GLN A 196 5.40 -1.70 8.91
N LEU A 197 5.83 -2.04 10.13
CA LEU A 197 5.13 -2.96 11.02
C LEU A 197 3.82 -2.34 11.55
N TYR A 198 3.79 -1.02 11.73
CA TYR A 198 2.57 -0.32 12.13
C TYR A 198 1.54 -0.34 11.00
N GLN A 199 1.97 -0.10 9.76
CA GLN A 199 1.12 -0.19 8.58
C GLN A 199 0.67 -1.64 8.33
N PHE A 200 1.55 -2.63 8.54
CA PHE A 200 1.18 -4.05 8.51
C PHE A 200 0.06 -4.35 9.51
N ALA A 201 0.21 -3.91 10.76
CA ALA A 201 -0.77 -4.14 11.81
C ALA A 201 -2.10 -3.41 11.51
N LEU A 202 -2.04 -2.11 11.18
CA LEU A 202 -3.23 -1.26 11.03
C LEU A 202 -3.89 -1.41 9.65
N GLU A 203 -3.20 -1.03 8.58
CA GLU A 203 -3.71 -1.05 7.20
C GLU A 203 -3.87 -2.47 6.65
N GLY A 204 -3.12 -3.43 7.21
CA GLY A 204 -3.18 -4.84 6.86
C GLY A 204 -4.14 -5.62 7.74
N ILE A 205 -3.69 -6.02 8.93
CA ILE A 205 -4.37 -7.00 9.78
C ILE A 205 -5.65 -6.44 10.42
N CYS A 206 -5.60 -5.25 11.03
CA CYS A 206 -6.76 -4.63 11.66
C CYS A 206 -7.82 -4.26 10.62
N LEU A 207 -7.42 -3.63 9.50
CA LEU A 207 -8.34 -3.31 8.41
C LEU A 207 -8.97 -4.57 7.81
N PHE A 208 -8.17 -5.62 7.61
CA PHE A 208 -8.70 -6.93 7.20
C PHE A 208 -9.78 -7.39 8.16
N ALA A 209 -9.49 -7.46 9.46
CA ALA A 209 -10.44 -7.94 10.46
C ALA A 209 -11.74 -7.12 10.43
N VAL A 210 -11.65 -5.78 10.43
CA VAL A 210 -12.82 -4.89 10.39
C VAL A 210 -13.68 -5.14 9.15
N VAL A 211 -13.09 -5.08 7.94
CA VAL A 211 -13.84 -5.18 6.69
C VAL A 211 -14.32 -6.61 6.44
N TRP A 212 -13.49 -7.61 6.75
CA TRP A 212 -13.83 -9.03 6.61
C TRP A 212 -15.00 -9.42 7.52
N LEU A 213 -14.95 -9.03 8.80
CA LEU A 213 -16.01 -9.32 9.76
C LEU A 213 -17.31 -8.59 9.39
N PHE A 214 -17.22 -7.31 9.01
CA PHE A 214 -18.40 -6.52 8.62
C PHE A 214 -19.10 -7.09 7.39
N SER A 215 -18.33 -7.56 6.40
CA SER A 215 -18.83 -8.13 5.14
C SER A 215 -19.26 -9.59 5.26
N LYS A 216 -19.29 -10.23 6.43
CA LYS A 216 -19.75 -11.63 6.61
C LYS A 216 -21.21 -11.90 6.22
N LYS A 217 -21.98 -10.85 5.94
CA LYS A 217 -23.37 -10.91 5.46
C LYS A 217 -23.57 -9.89 4.36
N GLN A 218 -24.63 -10.04 3.57
CA GLN A 218 -24.98 -9.10 2.52
C GLN A 218 -25.16 -7.68 3.08
N ARG A 219 -24.52 -6.69 2.45
CA ARG A 219 -24.61 -5.28 2.81
C ARG A 219 -25.16 -4.46 1.63
N PRO A 220 -25.80 -3.31 1.89
CA PRO A 220 -26.13 -2.34 0.86
C PRO A 220 -24.92 -1.98 0.00
N THR A 221 -25.15 -1.86 -1.31
CA THR A 221 -24.09 -1.56 -2.28
C THR A 221 -23.42 -0.22 -1.98
N GLY A 222 -22.09 -0.23 -1.95
CA GLY A 222 -21.19 0.87 -1.61
C GLY A 222 -20.78 0.91 -0.14
N GLN A 223 -21.47 0.18 0.76
CA GLN A 223 -21.21 0.30 2.19
C GLN A 223 -19.89 -0.37 2.63
N VAL A 224 -19.53 -1.52 2.03
CA VAL A 224 -18.30 -2.23 2.37
C VAL A 224 -17.09 -1.48 1.82
N ALA A 225 -17.18 -0.99 0.59
CA ALA A 225 -16.16 -0.14 -0.01
C ALA A 225 -15.94 1.16 0.79
N SER A 226 -17.02 1.77 1.30
CA SER A 226 -16.92 2.97 2.14
C SER A 226 -16.25 2.69 3.48
N LEU A 227 -16.56 1.54 4.10
CA LEU A 227 -15.87 1.10 5.32
C LEU A 227 -14.37 0.90 5.08
N PHE A 228 -14.00 0.26 3.97
CA PHE A 228 -12.60 0.09 3.60
C PHE A 228 -11.91 1.44 3.37
N LEU A 229 -12.53 2.35 2.60
CA LEU A 229 -11.96 3.67 2.29
C LEU A 229 -11.72 4.49 3.56
N GLY A 230 -12.74 4.59 4.42
CA GLY A 230 -12.64 5.33 5.68
C GLY A 230 -11.68 4.67 6.66
N GLY A 231 -11.75 3.34 6.80
CA GLY A 231 -10.87 2.57 7.68
C GLY A 231 -9.39 2.67 7.26
N TYR A 232 -9.11 2.55 5.96
CA TYR A 232 -7.77 2.77 5.42
C TYR A 232 -7.29 4.19 5.72
N GLY A 233 -8.11 5.22 5.45
CA GLY A 233 -7.77 6.61 5.75
C GLY A 233 -7.45 6.83 7.23
N ILE A 234 -8.25 6.29 8.16
CA ILE A 234 -7.99 6.41 9.60
C ILE A 234 -6.66 5.76 9.98
N PHE A 235 -6.44 4.51 9.56
CA PHE A 235 -5.22 3.79 9.90
C PHE A 235 -3.97 4.40 9.27
N ARG A 236 -4.08 4.89 8.04
CA ARG A 236 -3.03 5.62 7.34
C ARG A 236 -2.69 6.91 8.08
N PHE A 237 -3.69 7.68 8.49
CA PHE A 237 -3.51 8.92 9.25
C PHE A 237 -2.77 8.68 10.58
N ILE A 238 -3.10 7.60 11.28
CA ILE A 238 -2.44 7.20 12.53
C ILE A 238 -0.98 6.78 12.26
N ALA A 239 -0.76 5.88 11.29
CA ALA A 239 0.57 5.38 10.96
C ALA A 239 1.53 6.49 10.49
N GLU A 240 1.00 7.53 9.85
CA GLU A 240 1.75 8.69 9.41
C GLU A 240 2.37 9.52 10.54
N PHE A 241 1.92 9.40 11.79
CA PHE A 241 2.62 10.03 12.93
C PHE A 241 3.98 9.39 13.22
N ALA A 242 4.19 8.14 12.79
CA ALA A 242 5.46 7.46 12.96
C ALA A 242 6.30 7.43 11.68
N ARG A 243 5.72 7.74 10.51
CA ARG A 243 6.39 7.65 9.22
C ARG A 243 7.24 8.89 8.94
N GLN A 244 8.44 8.73 8.41
CA GLN A 244 9.22 9.88 7.93
C GLN A 244 8.49 10.53 6.73
N PRO A 245 8.24 11.85 6.75
CA PRO A 245 7.65 12.54 5.61
C PRO A 245 8.66 12.57 4.46
N ASP A 246 8.17 12.64 3.22
CA ASP A 246 9.04 12.70 2.06
C ASP A 246 9.95 13.94 2.12
N ASP A 247 11.24 13.76 1.82
CA ASP A 247 12.29 14.77 2.05
C ASP A 247 12.04 16.09 1.29
N TYR A 248 11.32 16.04 0.16
CA TYR A 248 10.99 17.22 -0.65
C TYR A 248 9.73 17.98 -0.20
N LEU A 249 8.87 17.37 0.64
CA LEU A 249 7.61 17.98 1.10
C LEU A 249 7.67 18.39 2.58
N GLY A 250 8.36 17.63 3.41
CA GLY A 250 8.35 17.83 4.86
C GLY A 250 6.94 17.76 5.45
N LEU A 251 6.70 18.52 6.52
CA LEU A 251 5.37 18.72 7.09
C LEU A 251 4.69 19.91 6.43
N LEU A 252 3.41 19.75 6.10
CA LEU A 252 2.57 20.75 5.46
C LEU A 252 1.83 21.59 6.52
N THR A 253 0.82 22.36 6.08
CA THR A 253 -0.05 23.14 6.95
C THR A 253 -0.61 22.28 8.09
N LEU A 254 -0.73 22.90 9.27
CA LEU A 254 -1.12 22.25 10.53
C LEU A 254 -0.11 21.19 11.05
N GLY A 255 1.10 21.14 10.50
CA GLY A 255 2.13 20.18 10.93
C GLY A 255 1.85 18.74 10.48
N LEU A 256 1.02 18.56 9.44
CA LEU A 256 0.60 17.25 8.94
C LEU A 256 1.41 16.82 7.71
N SER A 257 1.66 15.52 7.56
CA SER A 257 2.28 14.97 6.35
C SER A 257 1.33 14.97 5.15
N MET A 258 1.88 14.85 3.93
CA MET A 258 1.05 14.65 2.73
C MET A 258 0.17 13.39 2.85
N GLY A 259 0.68 12.32 3.47
CA GLY A 259 -0.09 11.11 3.74
C GLY A 259 -1.31 11.36 4.63
N GLN A 260 -1.19 12.23 5.63
CA GLN A 260 -2.31 12.64 6.49
C GLN A 260 -3.33 13.46 5.71
N TRP A 261 -2.88 14.43 4.90
CA TRP A 261 -3.76 15.23 4.07
C TRP A 261 -4.53 14.42 3.03
N LEU A 262 -3.89 13.43 2.40
CA LEU A 262 -4.58 12.49 1.50
C LEU A 262 -5.54 11.56 2.23
N SER A 263 -5.30 11.29 3.51
CA SER A 263 -6.18 10.43 4.32
C SER A 263 -7.48 11.12 4.71
N VAL A 264 -7.46 12.43 4.98
CA VAL A 264 -8.67 13.21 5.35
C VAL A 264 -9.84 13.03 4.38
N PRO A 265 -9.71 13.25 3.05
CA PRO A 265 -10.82 13.05 2.13
C PRO A 265 -11.28 11.59 2.08
N MET A 266 -10.38 10.61 2.24
CA MET A 266 -10.76 9.20 2.31
C MET A 266 -11.62 8.91 3.54
N ILE A 267 -11.26 9.49 4.70
CA ILE A 267 -12.04 9.38 5.95
C ILE A 267 -13.43 9.99 5.75
N VAL A 268 -13.50 11.23 5.26
CA VAL A 268 -14.77 11.94 5.05
C VAL A 268 -15.67 11.19 4.06
N LEU A 269 -15.14 10.82 2.89
CA LEU A 269 -15.90 10.09 1.87
C LEU A 269 -16.32 8.70 2.36
N GLY A 270 -15.45 8.02 3.13
CA GLY A 270 -15.76 6.74 3.74
C GLY A 270 -16.89 6.83 4.76
N ILE A 271 -16.87 7.81 5.66
CA ILE A 271 -17.93 8.01 6.66
C ILE A 271 -19.25 8.39 5.97
N VAL A 272 -19.22 9.39 5.08
CA VAL A 272 -20.41 9.85 4.36
C VAL A 272 -21.01 8.72 3.52
N GLY A 273 -20.18 7.98 2.78
CA GLY A 273 -20.59 6.82 1.99
C GLY A 273 -21.20 5.72 2.86
N PHE A 274 -20.56 5.38 3.99
CA PHE A 274 -21.02 4.34 4.89
C PHE A 274 -22.43 4.62 5.43
N VAL A 275 -22.68 5.86 5.86
CA VAL A 275 -23.99 6.31 6.34
C VAL A 275 -25.00 6.34 5.20
N ARG A 276 -24.68 7.00 4.08
CA ARG A 276 -25.59 7.19 2.95
C ARG A 276 -26.05 5.87 2.32
N PHE A 277 -25.13 4.92 2.12
CA PHE A 277 -25.49 3.62 1.57
C PHE A 277 -26.20 2.73 2.60
N GLY A 278 -25.87 2.87 3.88
CA GLY A 278 -26.54 2.15 4.96
C GLY A 278 -28.02 2.51 5.15
N MET A 279 -28.41 3.75 4.83
CA MET A 279 -29.79 4.22 4.93
C MET A 279 -30.70 3.73 3.80
N LYS A 280 -30.16 3.22 2.69
CA LYS A 280 -30.99 2.68 1.60
C LYS A 280 -31.60 1.35 2.04
N LYS A 281 -32.93 1.29 2.17
CA LYS A 281 -33.66 0.04 2.40
C LYS A 281 -33.35 -0.94 1.27
N GLN A 282 -33.02 -2.17 1.64
CA GLN A 282 -32.93 -3.29 0.70
C GLN A 282 -34.38 -3.59 0.25
N HIS A 283 -34.70 -3.26 -0.99
CA HIS A 283 -35.92 -3.73 -1.67
C HIS A 283 -35.61 -5.04 -2.38
#